data_AF-A0A659P4S3-F1
#
_entry.id   AF-A0A659P4S3-F1
#
_cell.length_a   1.000
_cell.length_b   1.000
_cell.length_c   1.000
_cell.angle_alpha   90.00
_cell.angle_beta   90.00
_cell.angle_gamma   90.00
#
_symmetry.space_group_name_H-M   'P 1'
#
loop_
_entity.id
_entity.type
_entity.pdbx_description
1 polymer ?
#
loop_
_entity_poly.entity_id
_entity_poly.type
_entity_poly.pdbx_seq_one_letter_code
_entity_poly.pdbx_strand_id
1 'polypeptide(L)' 'MSWNDRVVWSEGQFLLPQMFQQQERYLEHVMHYRSLPLTPFFWGFSHYNIDGEALNIGKLILKEASGIFPDG' A
#
# COMPACT_ATOMS: atom_id res chain seq x y z
N MET A 1 3.34 20.25 8.67
CA MET A 1 4.36 19.18 8.64
C MET A 1 3.99 18.30 7.48
N SER A 2 4.87 18.12 6.49
CA SER A 2 4.52 17.33 5.31
C SER A 2 4.50 15.86 5.71
N TRP A 3 3.40 15.17 5.40
CA TRP A 3 3.14 13.79 5.82
C TRP A 3 4.20 12.80 5.32
N ASN A 4 4.92 13.16 4.25
CA ASN A 4 5.94 12.34 3.58
C ASN A 4 7.33 12.96 3.67
N ASP A 5 7.65 13.72 4.72
CA ASP A 5 9.01 14.22 4.91
C ASP A 5 9.98 13.08 5.24
N ARG A 6 11.19 13.17 4.68
CA ARG A 6 12.27 12.23 4.98
C ARG A 6 12.69 12.36 6.45
N VAL A 7 12.93 11.23 7.09
CA VAL A 7 13.50 11.18 8.44
C VAL A 7 14.97 11.53 8.41
N VAL A 8 15.38 12.47 9.27
CA VAL A 8 16.79 12.80 9.47
C VAL A 8 17.34 11.93 10.58
N TRP A 9 18.42 11.20 10.29
CA TRP A 9 19.12 10.34 11.23
C TRP A 9 20.41 11.01 11.67
N SER A 10 20.62 11.12 12.98
CA SER A 10 21.87 11.60 13.56
C SER A 10 22.45 10.63 14.58
N GLU A 11 23.77 10.65 14.75
CA GLU A 11 24.44 9.85 15.76
C GLU A 11 23.96 10.23 17.17
N GLY A 12 23.79 9.24 18.05
CA GLY A 12 23.31 9.44 19.42
C GLY A 12 21.81 9.75 19.56
N GLN A 13 21.04 9.67 18.47
CA GLN A 13 19.60 9.90 18.50
C GLN A 13 18.86 8.75 19.20
N PHE A 14 17.89 9.10 20.06
CA PHE A 14 16.98 8.13 20.63
C PHE A 14 15.98 7.63 19.58
N LEU A 15 15.91 6.30 19.41
CA LEU A 15 15.06 5.67 18.41
C LEU A 15 13.63 5.58 18.91
N LEU A 16 12.72 6.15 18.13
CA LEU A 16 11.28 6.19 18.40
C LEU A 16 10.55 5.40 17.30
N PRO A 17 9.52 4.60 17.61
CA PRO A 17 8.74 3.87 16.61
C PRO A 17 8.22 4.77 15.47
N GLN A 18 7.89 6.03 15.78
CA GLN A 18 7.41 7.02 14.82
C GLN A 18 8.44 7.35 13.74
N MET A 19 9.74 7.27 14.06
CA MET A 19 10.82 7.49 13.09
C MET A 19 10.79 6.42 12.01
N PHE A 20 10.61 5.15 12.39
CA PHE A 20 10.51 4.05 11.43
C PHE A 20 9.23 4.17 10.60
N GLN A 21 8.09 4.50 11.22
CA GLN A 21 6.83 4.71 10.52
C GLN A 21 6.90 5.87 9.52
N GLN A 22 7.63 6.95 9.83
CA GLN A 22 7.81 8.08 8.93
C GLN A 22 8.78 7.73 7.80
N GLN A 23 9.83 6.96 8.08
CA GLN A 23 10.78 6.48 7.08
C GLN A 23 10.08 5.56 6.07
N GLU A 24 9.26 4.62 6.54
CA GLU A 24 8.51 3.71 5.66
C GLU A 24 7.57 4.49 4.74
N ARG A 25 6.77 5.41 5.30
CA ARG A 25 5.89 6.30 4.52
C ARG A 25 6.64 7.12 3.48
N TYR A 26 7.81 7.66 3.82
CA TYR A 26 8.64 8.39 2.87
C TYR A 26 9.11 7.49 1.71
N LEU A 27 9.54 6.26 2.01
CA LEU A 27 9.99 5.30 1.00
C LEU A 27 8.85 4.87 0.08
N GLU A 28 7.70 4.47 0.64
CA GLU A 28 6.48 4.14 -0.11
C GLU A 28 6.06 5.28 -1.02
N HIS A 29 6.03 6.52 -0.49
CA HIS A 29 5.68 7.70 -1.28
C HIS A 29 6.62 7.93 -2.47
N VAL A 30 7.94 7.79 -2.28
CA VAL A 30 8.92 7.94 -3.37
C VAL A 30 8.77 6.84 -4.41
N MET A 31 8.52 5.59 -4.00
CA MET A 31 8.27 4.47 -4.91
C MET A 31 7.01 4.69 -5.73
N HIS A 32 5.92 5.08 -5.07
CA HIS A 32 4.64 5.39 -5.71
C HIS A 32 4.79 6.57 -6.70
N TYR A 33 5.39 7.67 -6.27
CA TYR A 33 5.61 8.85 -7.13
C TYR A 33 6.42 8.53 -8.39
N ARG A 34 7.42 7.66 -8.29
CA ARG A 34 8.19 7.19 -9.45
C ARG A 34 7.41 6.24 -10.37
N SER A 35 6.42 5.54 -9.84
CA SER A 35 5.62 4.56 -10.57
C SER A 35 4.40 5.19 -11.25
N LEU A 36 3.87 6.29 -10.72
CA LEU A 36 2.71 7.02 -11.27
C LEU A 36 2.78 7.31 -12.78
N PRO A 37 3.94 7.72 -13.37
CA PRO A 37 4.01 8.00 -14.80
C PRO A 37 3.90 6.77 -15.70
N LEU A 38 4.03 5.55 -15.16
CA LEU A 38 4.04 4.31 -15.95
C LEU A 38 2.65 3.94 -16.47
N THR A 39 1.60 4.16 -15.66
CA THR A 39 0.21 3.90 -16.07
C THR A 39 -0.77 4.73 -15.23
N PRO A 40 -1.76 5.38 -15.87
CA PRO A 40 -2.76 6.19 -15.16
C PRO A 40 -3.76 5.35 -14.34
N PHE A 41 -3.84 4.03 -14.57
CA PHE A 41 -4.75 3.11 -13.87
C PHE A 41 -3.95 1.96 -13.25
N PHE A 42 -3.04 2.28 -12.32
CA PHE A 42 -2.15 1.31 -11.66
C PHE A 42 -2.82 0.48 -10.54
N TRP A 43 -4.01 0.88 -10.10
CA TRP A 43 -4.72 0.28 -8.98
C TRP A 43 -5.84 -0.66 -9.44
N GLY A 44 -6.26 -1.55 -8.55
CA GLY A 44 -7.27 -2.58 -8.81
C GLY A 44 -6.77 -3.98 -8.47
N PHE A 45 -7.60 -4.98 -8.77
CA PHE A 45 -7.26 -6.39 -8.56
C PHE A 45 -6.41 -6.91 -9.73
N SER A 46 -5.24 -7.45 -9.42
CA SER A 46 -4.42 -8.24 -10.36
C SER A 46 -4.86 -9.70 -10.38
N HIS A 47 -5.39 -10.19 -9.26
CA HIS A 47 -5.95 -11.53 -9.12
C HIS A 47 -7.09 -11.52 -8.11
N TYR A 48 -8.15 -12.28 -8.37
CA TYR A 48 -9.21 -12.54 -7.41
C TYR A 48 -9.87 -13.89 -7.67
N ASN A 49 -10.41 -14.50 -6.61
CA ASN A 49 -11.12 -15.77 -6.64
C ASN A 49 -12.42 -15.64 -5.84
N ILE A 50 -13.56 -15.82 -6.51
CA ILE A 50 -14.88 -15.79 -5.88
C ILE A 50 -15.38 -17.22 -5.69
N ASP A 51 -15.95 -17.51 -4.53
CA ASP A 51 -16.55 -18.79 -4.25
C ASP A 51 -17.86 -19.00 -5.03
N GLY A 52 -17.81 -19.80 -6.10
CA GLY A 52 -18.98 -20.15 -6.89
C GLY A 52 -20.04 -20.96 -6.11
N GLU A 53 -19.64 -21.81 -5.18
CA GLU A 53 -20.59 -22.61 -4.39
C GLU A 53 -21.37 -21.72 -3.41
N ALA A 54 -20.68 -20.80 -2.75
CA ALA A 54 -21.31 -19.82 -1.88
C ALA A 54 -22.25 -18.89 -2.67
N LEU A 55 -21.87 -18.53 -3.90
CA LEU A 55 -22.69 -17.67 -4.77
C LEU A 55 -24.03 -18.33 -5.10
N ASN A 56 -24.04 -19.66 -5.31
CA ASN A 56 -25.26 -20.43 -5.59
C ASN A 56 -26.26 -20.40 -4.43
N ILE A 57 -25.81 -20.19 -3.19
CA ILE A 57 -26.68 -20.02 -2.01
C ILE A 57 -26.89 -18.53 -1.64
N GLY A 58 -26.55 -17.61 -2.54
CA GLY A 58 -26.77 -16.17 -2.38
C GLY A 58 -25.71 -15.44 -1.54
N LYS A 59 -24.54 -16.05 -1.32
CA LYS A 59 -23.43 -15.44 -0.56
C LYS A 59 -22.27 -15.09 -1.48
N LEU A 60 -21.82 -13.84 -1.43
CA LEU A 60 -20.58 -13.44 -2.10
C LEU A 60 -19.39 -13.64 -1.14
N ILE A 61 -18.52 -14.58 -1.46
CA ILE A 61 -17.29 -14.84 -0.69
C ILE A 61 -16.08 -14.65 -1.60
N LEU A 62 -15.16 -13.78 -1.18
CA LEU A 62 -13.86 -13.59 -1.81
C LEU A 62 -12.85 -14.54 -1.16
N LYS A 63 -12.48 -15.61 -1.86
CA LYS A 63 -11.53 -16.62 -1.37
C LYS A 63 -10.11 -16.06 -1.34
N GLU A 64 -9.73 -15.39 -2.43
CA GLU A 64 -8.39 -14.85 -2.62
C GLU A 64 -8.49 -13.53 -3.37
N ALA A 65 -7.60 -12.59 -3.06
CA ALA A 65 -7.44 -11.37 -3.83
C ALA A 65 -6.04 -10.80 -3.66
N SER A 66 -5.51 -10.26 -4.75
CA SER A 66 -4.31 -9.43 -4.73
C SER A 66 -4.48 -8.27 -5.71
N GLY A 67 -3.81 -7.17 -5.41
CA GLY A 67 -3.99 -5.92 -6.13
C GLY A 67 -3.30 -4.78 -5.42
N ILE A 68 -3.51 -3.58 -5.96
CA ILE A 68 -2.97 -2.32 -5.44
C ILE A 68 -4.15 -1.39 -5.17
N PHE A 69 -4.14 -0.71 -4.02
CA PHE A 69 -5.16 0.30 -3.72
C PHE A 69 -4.83 1.63 -4.41
N PRO A 70 -5.82 2.54 -4.60
CA PRO A 70 -5.58 3.81 -5.28
C PRO A 70 -4.54 4.73 -4.62
N ASP A 71 -4.28 4.56 -3.33
CA ASP A 71 -3.28 5.29 -2.54
C ASP A 71 -1.85 4.75 -2.67
N GLY A 72 -1.66 3.60 -3.33
CA GLY A 72 -0.36 2.95 -3.51
C GLY A 72 -0.07 1.92 -2.45
#